data_AF-A0A5C5ZMX2-F1
#
_entry.id   AF-A0A5C5ZMX2-F1
#
_cell.length_a   1.000
_cell.length_b   1.000
_cell.length_c   1.000
_cell.angle_alpha   90.00
_cell.angle_beta   90.00
_cell.angle_gamma   90.00
#
_symmetry.space_group_name_H-M   'P 1'
#
loop_
_entity.id
_entity.type
_entity.pdbx_description
1 polymer ?
#
loop_
_entity_poly.entity_id
_entity_poly.type
_entity_poly.pdbx_seq_one_letter_code
_entity_poly.pdbx_strand_id
1 'polypeptide(L)'
;MAQPTFDHERLDVYRLSIDYVAFSYGIAKGLTGMNRPAHDQWLRAAQSIPLNIAEGNGKQSLKDKNRFFEIARGSALECASIHDVLRVYEYEYRDAEYEYDAQ
;
A
#
# COMPACT_ATOMS: atom_id res chain seq x y z
N MET A 1 17.71 14.37 5.53
CA MET A 1 17.30 13.06 6.06
C MET A 1 18.35 12.62 7.06
N ALA A 2 17.95 12.04 8.19
CA ALA A 2 18.89 11.53 9.19
C ALA A 2 19.78 10.42 8.60
N GLN A 3 20.97 10.21 9.18
CA GLN A 3 21.86 9.13 8.77
C GLN A 3 21.21 7.76 9.03
N PRO A 4 21.26 6.81 8.07
CA PRO A 4 20.72 5.46 8.28
C PRO A 4 21.39 4.79 9.49
N THR A 5 20.58 4.34 10.44
CA THR A 5 21.02 3.57 11.61
C THR A 5 20.98 2.07 11.33
N PHE A 6 20.00 1.61 10.54
CA PHE A 6 19.82 0.20 10.19
C PHE A 6 20.08 -0.06 8.71
N ASP A 7 20.60 -1.26 8.39
CA ASP A 7 20.99 -1.61 7.01
C ASP A 7 19.85 -1.47 5.98
N HIS A 8 18.62 -1.79 6.38
CA HIS A 8 17.48 -1.74 5.47
C HIS A 8 17.11 -0.30 5.07
N GLU A 9 17.43 0.69 5.90
CA GLU A 9 17.18 2.11 5.62
C GLU A 9 18.06 2.63 4.48
N ARG A 10 19.13 1.90 4.14
CA ARG A 10 20.01 2.20 3.01
C ARG A 10 19.45 1.70 1.67
N LEU A 11 18.43 0.83 1.69
CA LEU A 11 17.82 0.29 0.48
C LEU A 11 16.87 1.30 -0.14
N ASP A 12 17.04 1.59 -1.43
CA ASP A 12 16.13 2.50 -2.14
C ASP A 12 14.68 2.00 -2.10
N VAL A 13 14.48 0.69 -2.27
CA VAL A 13 13.16 0.07 -2.22
C VAL A 13 12.48 0.23 -0.84
N TYR A 14 13.25 0.24 0.25
CA TYR A 14 12.70 0.50 1.57
C TYR A 14 12.23 1.95 1.69
N ARG A 15 13.07 2.90 1.29
CA ARG A 15 12.76 4.34 1.35
C ARG A 15 11.53 4.67 0.50
N LEU A 16 11.47 4.15 -0.73
CA LEU A 16 10.31 4.27 -1.61
C LEU A 16 9.05 3.64 -0.98
N SER A 17 9.17 2.52 -0.29
CA SER A 17 8.03 1.92 0.38
C SER A 17 7.54 2.73 1.59
N ILE A 18 8.43 3.42 2.31
CA ILE A 18 8.05 4.36 3.37
C ILE A 18 7.32 5.57 2.77
N ASP A 19 7.83 6.14 1.68
CA ASP A 19 7.17 7.23 0.97
C ASP A 19 5.79 6.80 0.46
N TYR A 20 5.67 5.56 -0.04
CA TYR A 20 4.39 4.99 -0.45
C TYR A 20 3.40 4.85 0.71
N VAL A 21 3.86 4.43 1.89
CA VAL A 21 3.02 4.39 3.10
C VAL A 21 2.52 5.79 3.45
N ALA A 22 3.41 6.79 3.51
CA ALA A 22 3.03 8.17 3.80
C ALA A 22 2.00 8.70 2.79
N PHE A 23 2.22 8.45 1.50
CA PHE A 23 1.27 8.77 0.43
C PHE A 23 -0.08 8.07 0.65
N SER A 24 -0.08 6.78 0.93
CA SER A 24 -1.29 5.98 1.13
C SER A 24 -2.13 6.49 2.31
N TYR A 25 -1.50 6.80 3.45
CA TYR A 25 -2.19 7.43 4.58
C TYR A 25 -2.73 8.82 4.25
N GLY A 26 -2.08 9.57 3.36
CA GLY A 26 -2.55 10.88 2.88
C GLY A 26 -3.88 10.76 2.14
N ILE A 27 -3.99 9.81 1.21
CA ILE A 27 -5.19 9.59 0.40
C ILE A 27 -6.29 8.88 1.19
N ALA A 28 -5.92 7.85 1.95
CA ALA A 28 -6.89 7.00 2.65
C ALA A 28 -7.74 7.78 3.67
N LYS A 29 -7.28 8.92 4.19
CA LYS A 29 -8.07 9.79 5.08
C LYS A 29 -9.48 10.13 4.56
N GLY A 30 -9.66 10.20 3.23
CA GLY A 30 -10.96 10.46 2.62
C GLY A 30 -11.87 9.23 2.47
N LEU A 31 -11.31 8.01 2.61
CA LEU A 31 -12.02 6.76 2.40
C LEU A 31 -12.83 6.39 3.65
N THR A 32 -14.09 6.80 3.65
CA THR A 32 -15.05 6.57 4.74
C THR A 32 -16.29 5.83 4.24
N GLY A 33 -17.22 5.49 5.13
CA GLY A 33 -18.46 4.80 4.77
C GLY A 33 -18.21 3.45 4.11
N MET A 34 -18.80 3.23 2.93
CA MET A 34 -18.68 1.96 2.19
C MET A 34 -17.25 1.64 1.72
N ASN A 35 -16.38 2.66 1.62
CA ASN A 35 -14.97 2.46 1.26
C ASN A 35 -14.09 2.05 2.45
N ARG A 36 -14.66 1.96 3.67
CA ARG A 36 -13.91 1.62 4.88
C ARG A 36 -13.18 0.26 4.81
N PRO A 37 -13.76 -0.82 4.27
CA PRO A 37 -13.05 -2.09 4.13
C PRO A 37 -11.82 -1.97 3.21
N ALA A 38 -11.96 -1.28 2.07
CA ALA A 38 -10.87 -1.04 1.13
C ALA A 38 -9.77 -0.15 1.76
N HIS A 39 -10.15 0.88 2.52
CA HIS A 39 -9.23 1.66 3.36
C HIS A 39 -8.40 0.75 4.29
N ASP A 40 -9.06 -0.07 5.09
CA ASP A 40 -8.40 -0.90 6.10
C ASP A 40 -7.53 -1.99 5.47
N GLN A 41 -7.91 -2.52 4.32
CA GLN A 41 -7.09 -3.46 3.57
C GLN A 41 -5.88 -2.77 2.93
N TRP A 42 -6.09 -1.61 2.30
CA TRP A 42 -5.02 -0.87 1.64
C TRP A 42 -3.93 -0.46 2.63
N LEU A 43 -4.29 0.14 3.78
CA LEU A 43 -3.29 0.57 4.75
C LEU A 43 -2.52 -0.62 5.35
N ARG A 44 -3.17 -1.77 5.54
CA ARG A 44 -2.47 -2.98 6.01
C ARG A 44 -1.49 -3.51 4.95
N ALA A 45 -1.92 -3.60 3.70
CA ALA A 45 -1.05 -4.02 2.60
C ALA A 45 0.12 -3.05 2.40
N ALA A 46 -0.14 -1.74 2.41
CA ALA A 46 0.89 -0.72 2.25
C ALA A 46 1.95 -0.80 3.36
N GLN A 47 1.55 -0.96 4.62
CA GLN A 47 2.47 -1.13 5.75
C GLN A 47 3.26 -2.44 5.68
N SER A 48 2.65 -3.52 5.16
CA SER A 48 3.31 -4.81 5.02
C SER A 48 4.56 -4.75 4.13
N ILE A 49 4.59 -3.84 3.13
CA ILE A 49 5.72 -3.69 2.20
C ILE A 49 7.03 -3.33 2.93
N PRO A 50 7.17 -2.18 3.61
CA PRO A 50 8.41 -1.83 4.31
C PRO A 50 8.73 -2.80 5.44
N LEU A 51 7.72 -3.34 6.13
CA LEU A 51 7.91 -4.30 7.23
C LEU A 51 8.61 -5.57 6.73
N ASN A 52 8.14 -6.13 5.62
CA ASN A 52 8.74 -7.33 5.04
C ASN A 52 10.10 -7.03 4.37
N ILE A 53 10.32 -5.84 3.80
CA ILE A 53 11.65 -5.44 3.30
C ILE A 53 12.66 -5.37 4.45
N ALA A 54 12.31 -4.71 5.55
CA ALA A 54 13.19 -4.59 6.70
C ALA A 54 13.51 -5.96 7.32
N GLU A 55 12.48 -6.79 7.52
CA GLU A 55 12.65 -8.13 8.07
C GLU A 55 13.47 -9.03 7.14
N GLY A 56 13.19 -9.02 5.84
CA GLY A 56 13.91 -9.78 4.84
C GLY A 56 15.39 -9.39 4.77
N ASN A 57 15.68 -8.09 4.84
CA ASN A 57 17.06 -7.60 4.84
C ASN A 57 17.88 -8.13 6.02
N GLY A 58 17.24 -8.31 7.18
CA GLY A 58 17.84 -8.85 8.40
C GLY A 58 18.02 -10.38 8.43
N LYS A 59 17.51 -11.13 7.44
CA LYS A 59 17.68 -12.60 7.40
C LYS A 59 19.07 -12.99 6.92
N GLN A 60 19.62 -14.04 7.55
CA GLN A 60 20.95 -14.57 7.24
C GLN A 60 20.95 -15.42 5.96
N SER A 61 19.93 -16.25 5.75
CA SER A 61 19.85 -17.12 4.57
C SER A 61 19.24 -16.38 3.39
N LEU A 62 19.77 -16.63 2.19
CA LEU A 62 19.20 -16.08 0.95
C LEU A 62 17.76 -16.56 0.74
N LYS A 63 17.47 -17.82 1.11
CA LYS A 63 16.13 -18.40 0.99
C LYS A 63 15.10 -17.64 1.82
N ASP A 64 15.41 -17.36 3.08
CA ASP A 64 14.50 -16.62 3.95
C ASP A 64 14.39 -15.17 3.50
N LYS A 65 15.51 -14.51 3.16
CA LYS A 65 15.51 -13.15 2.60
C LYS A 65 14.57 -13.03 1.40
N ASN A 66 14.68 -13.94 0.43
CA ASN A 66 13.82 -13.96 -0.75
C ASN A 66 12.34 -14.17 -0.41
N ARG A 67 12.03 -15.03 0.57
CA ARG A 67 10.64 -15.25 1.00
C ARG A 67 9.99 -13.95 1.48
N PHE A 68 10.69 -13.15 2.29
CA PHE A 68 10.17 -11.87 2.77
C PHE A 68 10.03 -10.84 1.63
N PHE A 69 10.98 -10.79 0.70
CA PHE A 69 10.86 -9.91 -0.46
C PHE A 69 9.71 -10.29 -1.40
N GLU A 70 9.41 -11.58 -1.57
CA GLU A 70 8.21 -12.02 -2.29
C GLU A 70 6.92 -11.62 -1.58
N ILE A 71 6.89 -11.65 -0.24
CA ILE A 71 5.73 -11.15 0.52
C ILE A 71 5.57 -9.64 0.32
N ALA A 72 6.66 -8.87 0.42
CA ALA A 72 6.63 -7.42 0.17
C ALA A 72 6.10 -7.10 -1.25
N ARG A 73 6.57 -7.84 -2.25
CA ARG A 73 6.09 -7.74 -3.63
C ARG A 73 4.60 -8.12 -3.74
N GLY A 74 4.17 -9.17 -3.07
CA GLY A 74 2.76 -9.58 -3.00
C GLY A 74 1.88 -8.48 -2.41
N SER A 75 2.30 -7.85 -1.31
CA SER A 75 1.58 -6.71 -0.71
C SER A 75 1.52 -5.48 -1.62
N ALA A 76 2.56 -5.23 -2.42
CA ALA A 76 2.52 -4.16 -3.42
C ALA A 76 1.50 -4.43 -4.55
N LEU A 77 1.41 -5.69 -5.01
CA LEU A 77 0.40 -6.10 -5.98
C LEU A 77 -1.02 -6.02 -5.40
N GLU A 78 -1.19 -6.42 -4.14
CA GLU A 78 -2.47 -6.27 -3.43
C GLU A 78 -2.90 -4.80 -3.36
N CYS A 79 -1.98 -3.87 -3.06
CA CYS A 79 -2.29 -2.44 -3.08
C CYS A 79 -2.79 -1.96 -4.46
N ALA A 80 -2.14 -2.40 -5.54
CA ALA A 80 -2.56 -2.07 -6.90
C ALA A 80 -3.96 -2.60 -7.20
N SER A 81 -4.26 -3.86 -6.83
CA SER A 81 -5.60 -4.42 -7.00
C SER A 81 -6.66 -3.70 -6.16
N ILE A 82 -6.33 -3.22 -4.97
CA ILE A 82 -7.26 -2.41 -4.16
C ILE A 82 -7.53 -1.05 -4.82
N HIS A 83 -6.54 -0.45 -5.48
CA HIS A 83 -6.76 0.78 -6.25
C HIS A 83 -7.74 0.54 -7.40
N ASP A 84 -7.64 -0.60 -8.08
CA ASP A 84 -8.60 -0.97 -9.13
C ASP A 84 -10.02 -1.13 -8.56
N VAL A 85 -10.17 -1.78 -7.40
CA VAL A 85 -11.46 -1.91 -6.69
C VAL A 85 -12.05 -0.54 -6.32
N LEU A 86 -11.22 0.36 -5.77
CA LEU A 86 -11.65 1.72 -5.41
C LEU A 86 -12.12 2.52 -6.63
N ARG A 87 -11.45 2.39 -7.78
CA ARG A 87 -11.88 3.05 -9.01
C ARG A 87 -13.26 2.58 -9.46
N VAL A 88 -13.57 1.28 -9.35
CA VAL A 88 -14.90 0.77 -9.71
C VAL A 88 -15.99 1.44 -8.86
N TYR A 89 -15.76 1.62 -7.55
CA TYR A 89 -16.71 2.34 -6.69
C TYR A 89 -16.87 3.82 -7.07
N GLU A 90 -15.78 4.51 -7.43
CA GLU A 90 -15.87 5.91 -7.88
C GLU A 90 -16.66 6.07 -9.18
N TYR A 91 -16.51 5.15 -10.14
CA TYR A 91 -17.26 5.18 -11.40
C TYR A 91 -18.77 5.01 -11.16
N GLU A 92 -19.18 4.02 -10.36
CA GLU A 92 -20.62 3.78 -10.09
C GLU A 92 -21.30 4.96 -9.37
N TYR A 93 -20.59 5.63 -8.46
CA TYR A 93 -21.14 6.80 -7.76
C TYR A 93 -21.25 8.04 -8.65
N ARG A 94 -20.29 8.22 -9.56
CA ARG A 94 -20.28 9.36 -10.47
C ARG A 94 -21.36 9.24 -11.54
N ASP A 95 -21.64 8.03 -12.03
CA ASP A 95 -22.73 7.83 -12.99
C ASP A 95 -24.11 7.97 -12.32
N ALA A 96 -24.26 7.58 -11.05
CA ALA A 96 -25.49 7.75 -10.29
C ALA A 96 -25.85 9.23 -10.01
N GLU A 97 -24.86 10.10 -9.78
CA GLU A 97 -25.08 11.54 -9.64
C GLU A 97 -25.53 12.19 -10.96
N TYR A 98 -24.98 11.75 -12.10
CA TYR A 98 -25.41 12.25 -13.42
C TYR A 98 -26.83 11.80 -13.78
N GLU A 99 -27.26 10.62 -13.35
CA GLU A 99 -28.61 10.13 -13.61
C GLU A 99 -29.67 10.83 -12.74
N TYR A 100 -29.31 11.25 -11.52
CA TYR A 100 -30.17 12.03 -10.62
C TYR A 100 -30.34 13.48 -11.08
N ASP A 101 -29.26 14.15 -11.53
CA ASP A 101 -29.33 15.53 -12.03
C ASP A 101 -29.97 15.65 -13.44
N ALA A 102 -30.19 14.52 -14.13
CA ALA A 102 -30.86 14.45 -15.43
C ALA A 102 -32.38 14.24 -15.35
N GLN A 103 -32.97 14.18 -14.14
CA GLN A 103 -34.42 14.09 -13.88
C GLN A 103 -35.00 15.41 -13.36
#